data_AF-A0A416KQ96-F1
#
_entry.id   AF-A0A416KQ96-F1
#
_cell.length_a   1.000
_cell.length_b   1.000
_cell.length_c   1.000
_cell.angle_alpha   90.00
_cell.angle_beta   90.00
_cell.angle_gamma   90.00
#
_symmetry.space_group_name_H-M   'P 1'
#
loop_
_entity.id
_entity.type
_entity.pdbx_description
1 polymer ?
#
loop_
_entity_poly.entity_id
_entity_poly.type
_entity_poly.pdbx_seq_one_letter_code
_entity_poly.pdbx_strand_id
1 'polypeptide(L)' 'MWKIKHIFDGEYGCEGRLPGQLPQVSVTLTDEKGNERYVSAEDAWLTEQGLEVGDHWPCELEKRIN' A
#
# COMPACT_ATOMS: atom_id res chain seq x y z
N MET A 1 -4.57 -6.63 14.49
CA MET A 1 -5.28 -5.91 13.41
C MET A 1 -4.25 -5.03 12.72
N TRP A 2 -4.08 -5.15 11.41
CA TRP A 2 -3.02 -4.43 10.72
C TRP A 2 -3.38 -2.95 10.53
N LYS A 3 -2.46 -2.06 10.88
CA LYS A 3 -2.60 -0.63 10.71
C LYS A 3 -1.59 -0.13 9.70
N ILE A 4 -2.02 0.75 8.81
CA ILE A 4 -1.13 1.40 7.85
C ILE A 4 -0.18 2.29 8.62
N LYS A 5 1.08 1.88 8.67
CA LYS A 5 2.17 2.64 9.29
C LYS A 5 2.74 3.65 8.30
N HIS A 6 2.89 3.24 7.04
CA HIS A 6 3.47 4.09 6.01
C HIS A 6 2.98 3.64 4.64
N ILE A 7 2.78 4.57 3.70
CA ILE A 7 2.51 4.28 2.30
C ILE A 7 3.67 4.86 1.50
N PHE A 8 4.38 4.01 0.78
CA PHE A 8 5.51 4.37 -0.04
C PHE A 8 5.07 4.32 -1.51
N ASP A 9 4.70 5.47 -2.06
CA ASP A 9 4.54 5.64 -3.50
C ASP A 9 5.92 5.58 -4.13
N GLY A 10 6.30 4.39 -4.58
CA GLY A 10 7.66 4.04 -4.98
C GLY A 10 8.04 4.61 -6.35
N GLU A 11 8.01 5.92 -6.51
CA GLU A 11 8.54 6.64 -7.68
C GLU A 11 9.94 7.22 -7.46
N TYR A 12 10.69 6.75 -6.45
CA TYR A 12 12.03 7.26 -6.20
C TYR A 12 13.08 6.64 -7.15
N GLY A 13 12.85 6.78 -8.45
CA GLY A 13 13.74 6.41 -9.54
C GLY A 13 13.61 7.42 -10.68
N CYS A 14 14.71 8.03 -11.08
CA CYS A 14 14.81 9.12 -12.06
C CYS A 14 14.47 8.72 -13.52
N GLU A 15 13.86 7.56 -13.72
CA GLU A 15 13.43 7.06 -15.02
C GLU A 15 11.90 7.12 -15.05
N GLY A 16 11.39 8.23 -15.58
CA GLY A 16 9.96 8.56 -15.56
C GLY A 16 9.08 7.38 -15.95
N ARG A 17 8.01 7.16 -15.17
CA ARG A 17 6.99 6.14 -15.43
C ARG A 17 6.71 6.05 -16.94
N LEU A 18 6.83 4.84 -17.49
CA LEU A 18 6.39 4.56 -18.85
C LEU A 18 4.90 4.93 -18.97
N PRO A 19 4.49 5.64 -20.03
CA PRO A 19 3.08 6.00 -20.21
C PRO A 19 2.23 4.73 -20.31
N GLY A 20 1.35 4.51 -19.33
CA GLY A 20 0.44 3.36 -19.28
C GLY A 20 0.71 2.35 -18.15
N GLN A 21 1.77 2.49 -17.36
CA GLN A 21 1.87 1.72 -16.12
C GLN A 21 1.05 2.36 -15.01
N LEU A 22 0.19 1.55 -14.38
CA LEU A 22 -0.57 1.98 -13.22
C LEU A 22 0.39 2.22 -12.04
N PRO A 23 0.29 3.36 -11.34
CA PRO A 23 1.06 3.64 -10.15
C PRO A 23 0.85 2.55 -9.09
N GLN A 24 1.93 1.87 -8.72
CA GLN A 24 1.92 0.91 -7.60
C GLN A 24 2.69 1.51 -6.42
N VAL A 25 2.14 1.33 -5.24
CA VAL A 25 2.71 1.81 -3.99
C VAL A 25 2.91 0.63 -3.04
N SER A 26 3.92 0.75 -2.20
CA SER A 26 4.24 -0.23 -1.16
C SER A 26 3.72 0.27 0.18
N VAL A 27 2.78 -0.44 0.77
CA VAL A 27 2.19 -0.10 2.06
C VAL A 27 2.89 -0.91 3.15
N THR A 28 3.45 -0.21 4.12
CA THR A 28 3.97 -0.78 5.37
C THR A 28 2.87 -0.81 6.40
N LEU A 29 2.53 -2.02 6.84
CA LEU A 29 1.57 -2.31 7.87
C LEU A 29 2.29 -2.64 9.17
N THR A 30 1.71 -2.25 10.29
CA THR A 30 2.18 -2.64 11.61
C THR A 30 1.02 -3.16 12.46
N ASP A 31 1.31 -4.14 13.30
CA ASP A 31 0.36 -4.69 14.26
C ASP A 31 0.69 -4.21 15.69
N GLU A 32 -0.26 -4.35 16.61
CA GLU A 32 -0.09 -3.98 18.03
C GLU A 32 1.08 -4.70 18.71
N LYS A 33 1.48 -5.87 18.20
CA LYS A 33 2.63 -6.63 18.69
C LYS A 33 3.99 -6.11 18.19
N GLY A 34 3.99 -5.07 17.35
CA GLY A 34 5.21 -4.55 16.71
C GLY A 34 5.66 -5.35 15.49
N ASN A 35 4.82 -6.25 14.97
CA ASN A 35 5.09 -6.91 13.70
C ASN A 35 4.92 -5.91 12.56
N GLU A 36 5.80 -5.96 11.57
CA GLU A 36 5.73 -5.13 10.37
C GLU A 36 5.52 -6.02 9.13
N ARG A 37 4.68 -5.58 8.20
CA ARG A 37 4.38 -6.29 6.97
C ARG A 37 4.36 -5.32 5.80
N TYR A 38 4.87 -5.75 4.66
CA TYR A 38 4.93 -4.93 3.45
C TYR A 38 4.00 -5.55 2.40
N VAL A 39 3.11 -4.74 1.84
CA VAL A 39 2.17 -5.16 0.80
C VAL A 39 2.22 -4.17 -0.35
N SER A 40 2.16 -4.66 -1.58
CA SER A 40 2.09 -3.82 -2.78
C SER A 40 0.64 -3.69 -3.22
N ALA A 41 0.21 -2.45 -3.45
CA ALA A 41 -1.15 -2.12 -3.88
C ALA A 41 -1.11 -1.03 -4.95
N GLU A 42 -2.16 -0.94 -5.76
CA GLU A 42 -2.29 0.13 -6.75
C GLU A 42 -2.68 1.44 -6.04
N ASP A 43 -2.07 2.56 -6.44
CA ASP A 43 -2.36 3.90 -5.89
C ASP A 43 -3.83 4.29 -6.11
N ALA A 44 -4.34 4.06 -7.34
CA ALA A 44 -5.73 4.30 -7.68
C ALA A 44 -6.67 3.51 -6.76
N TRP A 45 -6.32 2.25 -6.48
CA TRP A 45 -7.12 1.39 -5.62
C TRP A 45 -7.09 1.87 -4.15
N LEU A 46 -5.95 2.30 -3.61
CA LEU A 46 -5.88 2.90 -2.27
C LEU A 46 -6.74 4.16 -2.18
N THR A 47 -6.69 5.00 -3.21
CA THR A 47 -7.52 6.20 -3.32
C THR A 47 -9.01 5.84 -3.39
N GLU A 48 -9.39 4.82 -4.15
CA GLU A 48 -10.77 4.33 -4.24
C GLU A 48 -11.28 3.77 -2.91
N GLN A 49 -10.42 3.11 -2.14
CA GLN A 49 -10.77 2.63 -0.79
C GLN A 49 -10.72 3.73 0.27
N GLY A 50 -10.07 4.87 -0.01
CA GLY A 50 -9.82 5.92 0.97
C GLY A 50 -8.87 5.47 2.08
N LEU A 51 -7.88 4.64 1.76
CA LEU A 51 -6.93 4.11 2.74
C LEU A 51 -5.72 5.05 2.86
N GLU A 52 -5.51 5.61 4.05
CA GLU A 52 -4.42 6.53 4.35
C GLU A 52 -3.55 6.05 5.52
N VAL A 53 -2.45 6.77 5.79
CA VAL A 53 -1.56 6.42 6.90
C VAL A 53 -2.30 6.60 8.22
N GLY A 54 -2.42 5.51 8.98
CA GLY A 54 -3.19 5.46 10.21
C GLY A 54 -4.48 4.65 10.08
N ASP A 55 -4.91 4.28 8.88
CA ASP A 55 -6.09 3.44 8.69
C ASP A 55 -5.83 1.97 8.98
N HIS A 56 -6.92 1.24 9.21
CA HIS A 56 -6.86 -0.20 9.38
C HIS A 56 -6.83 -0.89 8.02
N TRP A 57 -5.80 -1.69 7.80
CA TRP A 57 -5.70 -2.49 6.59
C TRP A 57 -6.78 -3.58 6.58
N PRO A 58 -7.66 -3.62 5.57
CA PRO A 58 -8.73 -4.60 5.55
C PRO A 58 -8.16 -5.99 5.25
N CYS A 59 -8.29 -6.91 6.21
CA CYS A 59 -7.83 -8.30 6.11
C CYS A 59 -8.41 -9.03 4.87
N GLU A 60 -9.60 -8.63 4.41
CA GLU A 60 -10.25 -9.19 3.21
C GLU A 60 -9.46 -8.94 1.92
N LEU A 61 -8.62 -7.90 1.88
CA LEU A 61 -7.87 -7.52 0.69
C LEU A 61 -6.59 -8.33 0.52
N GLU A 62 -6.11 -9.01 1.57
CA GLU A 62 -5.03 -9.99 1.44
C GLU A 62 -5.36 -11.08 0.42
N LYS A 63 -6.66 -11.38 0.21
CA LYS A 63 -7.10 -12.36 -0.79
C LYS A 63 -6.98 -11.88 -2.24
N ARG A 64 -6.79 -10.57 -2.47
CA ARG A 64 -6.68 -9.97 -3.81
C ARG A 64 -5.23 -9.76 -4.27
N ILE A 65 -4.25 -10.01 -3.40
CA ILE A 65 -2.81 -9.88 -3.67
C ILE A 65 -2.18 -11.27 -3.91
N ASN A 66 -2.91 -12.19 -4.56
CA ASN A 66 -2.42 -13.53 -4.90
C ASN A 66 -2.27 -13.70 -6.41
#